data_AF-A0A2D8AZQ6-F1
#
_entry.id   AF-A0A2D8AZQ6-F1
#
_cell.length_a   1.000
_cell.length_b   1.000
_cell.length_c   1.000
_cell.angle_alpha   90.00
_cell.angle_beta   90.00
_cell.angle_gamma   90.00
#
_symmetry.space_group_name_H-M   'P 1'
#
loop_
_entity.id
_entity.type
_entity.pdbx_description
1 polymer ?
#
loop_
_entity_poly.entity_id
_entity_poly.type
_entity_poly.pdbx_seq_one_letter_code
_entity_poly.pdbx_strand_id
1 'polypeptide(L)'
;MVPHPSTPPLEVSEMSVTMMRLMGGELLLRYRMNQSSKVVVPRGFSHRSQEDLWRRTCLELFLYDQNGRYREFNFAPAGDWAAFQFASYRKLIGDYVPEVAPKIDFQRGPQMMTVTVRLPARLLDGVKSASLCAVVEEEGGHHSLWSLTHRREEPDFHDPMSFAIRFGQSEPAKPRQALQHA
;
A
#
# COMPACT_ATOMS: atom_id res chain seq x y z
N MET A 1 0.67 8.90 7.53
CA MET A 1 -0.38 8.98 6.49
C MET A 1 -1.40 10.01 6.95
N VAL A 2 -2.15 10.60 6.02
CA VAL A 2 -3.15 11.62 6.33
C VAL A 2 -4.54 11.12 5.90
N PRO A 3 -5.59 11.34 6.70
CA PRO A 3 -6.94 11.04 6.27
C PRO A 3 -7.40 12.05 5.22
N HIS A 4 -8.28 11.63 4.32
CA HIS A 4 -8.86 12.51 3.33
C HIS A 4 -9.82 13.48 4.02
N PRO A 5 -9.79 14.80 3.71
CA PRO A 5 -10.62 15.78 4.41
C PRO A 5 -12.13 15.52 4.34
N SER A 6 -12.62 14.93 3.25
CA SER A 6 -14.05 14.57 3.09
C SER A 6 -14.46 13.29 3.83
N THR A 7 -13.51 12.49 4.33
CA THR A 7 -13.76 11.24 5.08
C THR A 7 -12.89 11.18 6.33
N PRO A 8 -13.09 12.11 7.29
CA PRO A 8 -12.30 12.14 8.51
C PRO A 8 -12.55 10.88 9.37
N PRO A 9 -11.55 10.38 10.12
CA PRO A 9 -11.75 9.27 11.06
C PRO A 9 -12.61 9.71 12.26
N LEU A 10 -13.20 8.73 12.95
CA LEU A 10 -13.90 8.94 14.23
C LEU A 10 -12.94 8.89 15.41
N GLU A 11 -12.25 7.76 15.60
CA GLU A 11 -11.34 7.53 16.72
C GLU A 11 -9.89 7.38 16.29
N VAL A 12 -9.63 6.77 15.12
CA VAL A 12 -8.26 6.56 14.63
C VAL A 12 -7.51 7.89 14.53
N SER A 13 -6.54 8.07 15.42
CA SER A 13 -5.86 9.36 15.59
C SER A 13 -4.59 9.48 14.76
N GLU A 14 -3.96 8.36 14.44
CA GLU A 14 -2.72 8.33 13.66
C GLU A 14 -2.65 7.03 12.87
N MET A 15 -2.21 7.15 11.60
CA MET A 15 -1.78 6.01 10.81
C MET A 15 -0.38 6.25 10.25
N SER A 16 0.52 5.30 10.48
CA SER A 16 1.86 5.29 9.89
C SER A 16 2.12 4.02 9.11
N VAL A 17 2.99 4.12 8.10
CA VAL A 17 3.45 2.96 7.34
C VAL A 17 4.96 3.03 7.17
N THR A 18 5.62 1.91 7.41
CA THR A 18 7.04 1.72 7.14
C THR A 18 7.19 0.77 5.95
N MET A 19 7.94 1.19 4.93
CA MET A 19 8.30 0.35 3.79
C MET A 19 9.81 0.13 3.78
N MET A 20 10.26 -1.13 3.80
CA MET A 20 11.69 -1.48 3.86
C MET A 20 12.00 -2.68 2.98
N ARG A 21 13.14 -2.63 2.28
CA ARG A 21 13.75 -3.81 1.66
C ARG A 21 14.65 -4.50 2.69
N LEU A 22 14.39 -5.77 2.97
CA LEU A 22 15.17 -6.59 3.88
C LEU A 22 16.29 -7.32 3.11
N MET A 23 17.38 -7.67 3.80
CA MET A 23 18.53 -8.37 3.21
C MET A 23 18.17 -9.72 2.56
N GLY A 24 17.12 -10.39 3.04
CA GLY A 24 16.61 -11.64 2.48
C GLY A 24 15.82 -11.52 1.17
N GLY A 25 15.77 -10.34 0.55
CA GLY A 25 15.02 -10.12 -0.69
C GLY A 25 13.51 -9.92 -0.48
N GLU A 26 13.07 -9.62 0.74
CA GLU A 26 11.69 -9.29 1.07
C GLU A 26 11.47 -7.78 1.08
N LEU A 27 10.32 -7.34 0.60
CA LEU A 27 9.74 -6.03 0.84
C LEU A 27 8.79 -6.17 2.03
N LEU A 28 9.06 -5.42 3.10
CA LEU A 28 8.24 -5.34 4.28
C LEU A 28 7.45 -4.04 4.26
N LEU A 29 6.13 -4.14 4.42
CA LEU A 29 5.24 -3.04 4.74
C LEU A 29 4.71 -3.24 6.15
N ARG A 30 4.83 -2.24 7.02
CA ARG A 30 4.26 -2.27 8.36
C ARG A 30 3.37 -1.07 8.57
N TYR A 31 2.07 -1.31 8.58
CA TYR A 31 1.05 -0.31 8.88
C TYR A 31 0.74 -0.35 10.37
N ARG A 32 0.67 0.81 11.00
CA ARG A 32 0.33 1.00 12.42
C ARG A 32 -0.80 2.02 12.51
N MET A 33 -1.83 1.69 13.28
CA MET A 33 -2.95 2.59 13.57
C MET A 33 -3.09 2.76 15.08
N ASN A 34 -3.15 4.00 15.55
CA ASN A 34 -3.44 4.33 16.94
C ASN A 34 -4.93 4.64 17.13
N GLN A 35 -5.42 4.44 18.35
CA GLN A 35 -6.85 4.50 18.71
C GLN A 35 -7.70 3.59 17.82
N SER A 36 -7.21 2.38 17.56
CA SER A 36 -7.84 1.42 16.65
C SER A 36 -8.88 0.52 17.34
N SER A 37 -9.38 0.88 18.51
CA SER A 37 -10.29 0.07 19.33
C SER A 37 -11.58 -0.27 18.60
N LYS A 38 -12.10 0.67 17.80
CA LYS A 38 -13.32 0.52 17.00
C LYS A 38 -13.08 0.20 15.53
N VAL A 39 -11.84 -0.04 15.12
CA VAL A 39 -11.55 -0.46 13.74
C VAL A 39 -12.14 -1.84 13.52
N VAL A 40 -12.99 -1.97 12.51
CA VAL A 40 -13.60 -3.22 12.08
C VAL A 40 -12.54 -4.01 11.32
N VAL A 41 -12.15 -5.16 11.87
CA VAL A 41 -11.34 -6.14 11.17
C VAL A 41 -12.25 -7.29 10.80
N PRO A 42 -12.53 -7.52 9.50
CA PRO A 42 -13.36 -8.63 9.07
C PRO A 42 -12.81 -9.94 9.64
N ARG A 43 -13.61 -10.72 10.36
CA ARG A 43 -13.19 -12.09 10.72
C ARG A 43 -13.18 -12.92 9.45
N GLY A 44 -12.06 -13.59 9.18
CA GLY A 44 -11.80 -14.26 7.91
C GLY A 44 -12.98 -15.11 7.43
N PHE A 45 -13.29 -15.00 6.15
CA PHE A 45 -14.10 -15.97 5.45
C PHE A 45 -13.36 -16.38 4.18
N SER A 46 -12.83 -17.61 4.23
CA SER A 46 -12.75 -18.56 3.13
C SER A 46 -13.19 -18.00 1.77
N HIS A 47 -12.24 -17.67 0.90
CA HIS A 47 -12.44 -17.54 -0.54
C HIS A 47 -13.77 -16.87 -0.96
N ARG A 48 -14.11 -15.71 -0.40
CA ARG A 48 -15.10 -14.86 -1.06
C ARG A 48 -14.36 -14.02 -2.08
N SER A 49 -14.96 -13.91 -3.26
CA SER A 49 -14.43 -13.26 -4.46
C SER A 49 -13.54 -12.06 -4.14
N GLN A 50 -12.45 -11.95 -4.88
CA GLN A 50 -11.53 -10.80 -4.92
C GLN A 50 -12.24 -9.44 -5.08
N GLU A 51 -13.54 -9.44 -5.41
CA GLU A 51 -14.44 -8.30 -5.40
C GLU A 51 -14.71 -7.83 -3.96
N ASP A 52 -14.37 -6.56 -3.70
CA ASP A 52 -14.82 -5.74 -2.56
C ASP A 52 -14.01 -5.77 -1.25
N LEU A 53 -12.74 -6.19 -1.24
CA LEU A 53 -11.85 -5.98 -0.07
C LEU A 53 -11.82 -4.51 0.38
N TRP A 54 -11.82 -3.59 -0.58
CA TRP A 54 -11.81 -2.14 -0.36
C TRP A 54 -13.06 -1.60 0.35
N ARG A 55 -14.16 -2.36 0.45
CA ARG A 55 -15.37 -1.92 1.18
C ARG A 55 -15.23 -2.02 2.69
N ARG A 56 -14.18 -2.70 3.17
CA ARG A 56 -13.87 -2.92 4.58
C ARG A 56 -12.52 -2.33 4.91
N THR A 57 -12.04 -2.51 6.14
CA THR A 57 -10.66 -2.14 6.48
C THR A 57 -9.68 -2.91 5.58
N CYS A 58 -8.98 -2.17 4.73
CA CYS A 58 -8.09 -2.68 3.69
C CYS A 58 -6.86 -1.77 3.58
N LEU A 59 -5.68 -2.37 3.50
CA LEU A 59 -4.41 -1.68 3.28
C LEU A 59 -3.97 -1.90 1.85
N GLU A 60 -3.44 -0.85 1.21
CA GLU A 60 -3.19 -0.91 -0.22
C GLU A 60 -1.78 -0.46 -0.57
N LEU A 61 -1.21 -1.13 -1.57
CA LEU A 61 0.05 -0.78 -2.23
C LEU A 61 -0.20 -0.64 -3.72
N PHE A 62 0.14 0.52 -4.27
CA PHE A 62 0.15 0.76 -5.69
C PHE A 62 1.59 0.84 -6.19
N LEU A 63 1.92 0.10 -7.24
CA LEU A 63 3.24 0.06 -7.87
C LEU A 63 3.14 0.51 -9.32
N TYR A 64 3.61 1.73 -9.61
CA TYR A 64 3.57 2.36 -10.92
C TYR A 64 4.86 2.13 -11.70
N ASP A 65 4.71 1.63 -12.93
CA ASP A 65 5.82 1.52 -13.88
C ASP A 65 6.04 2.83 -14.65
N GLN A 66 7.10 2.92 -15.43
CA GLN A 66 7.41 4.14 -16.17
C GLN A 66 6.46 4.47 -17.34
N ASN A 67 5.55 3.56 -17.71
CA ASN A 67 4.76 3.61 -18.95
C ASN A 67 3.27 3.88 -18.73
N GLY A 68 2.86 4.27 -17.52
CA GLY A 68 1.46 4.52 -17.21
C GLY A 68 0.71 3.34 -16.60
N ARG A 69 1.32 2.15 -16.59
CA ARG A 69 0.72 0.95 -16.01
C ARG A 69 1.05 0.87 -14.53
N TYR A 70 0.19 0.21 -13.77
CA TYR A 70 0.46 -0.05 -12.38
C TYR A 70 -0.18 -1.35 -11.93
N ARG A 71 0.35 -1.85 -10.81
CA ARG A 71 -0.26 -2.93 -10.05
C ARG A 71 -0.85 -2.36 -8.77
N GLU A 72 -1.98 -2.90 -8.37
CA GLU A 72 -2.62 -2.65 -7.08
C GLU A 72 -2.56 -3.94 -6.27
N PHE A 73 -2.27 -3.82 -4.98
CA PHE A 73 -2.36 -4.91 -4.02
C PHE A 73 -3.20 -4.45 -2.84
N ASN A 74 -4.18 -5.25 -2.49
CA ASN A 74 -5.12 -5.02 -1.40
C ASN A 74 -4.89 -6.08 -0.33
N PHE A 75 -4.75 -5.65 0.93
CA PHE A 75 -4.42 -6.49 2.07
C PHE A 75 -5.45 -6.26 3.19
N ALA A 76 -6.32 -7.23 3.41
CA ALA A 76 -7.19 -7.23 4.59
C ALA A 76 -6.36 -7.62 5.82
N PRO A 77 -6.55 -6.98 6.99
CA PRO A 77 -5.81 -7.35 8.20
C PRO A 77 -5.98 -8.81 8.61
N ALA A 78 -7.09 -9.47 8.24
CA ALA A 78 -7.32 -10.88 8.56
C ALA A 78 -6.60 -11.89 7.65
N GLY A 79 -5.86 -11.42 6.64
CA GLY A 79 -5.00 -12.27 5.81
C GLY A 79 -5.46 -12.44 4.36
N ASP A 80 -6.69 -12.04 4.03
CA ASP A 80 -7.16 -12.02 2.65
C ASP A 80 -6.40 -10.94 1.84
N TRP A 81 -6.12 -11.23 0.58
CA TRP A 81 -5.48 -10.30 -0.31
C TRP A 81 -5.97 -10.49 -1.75
N ALA A 82 -5.89 -9.42 -2.53
CA ALA A 82 -6.10 -9.43 -3.97
C ALA A 82 -5.05 -8.54 -4.63
N ALA A 83 -4.79 -8.79 -5.90
CA ALA A 83 -3.91 -7.91 -6.67
C ALA A 83 -4.41 -7.80 -8.11
N PHE A 84 -4.20 -6.63 -8.70
CA PHE A 84 -4.77 -6.26 -9.99
C PHE A 84 -3.75 -5.55 -10.86
N GLN A 85 -3.95 -5.61 -12.17
CA GLN A 85 -3.14 -4.92 -13.17
C GLN A 85 -3.98 -3.86 -13.88
N PHE A 86 -3.39 -2.68 -14.07
CA PHE A 86 -4.01 -1.57 -14.77
C PHE A 86 -3.14 -1.14 -15.95
N ALA A 87 -3.76 -0.98 -17.12
CA ALA A 87 -3.08 -0.49 -18.32
C ALA A 87 -2.82 1.03 -18.29
N SER A 88 -3.65 1.75 -17.54
CA SER A 88 -3.58 3.20 -17.33
C SER A 88 -4.48 3.58 -16.15
N TYR A 89 -4.56 4.88 -15.84
CA TYR A 89 -5.49 5.42 -14.85
C TYR A 89 -6.89 4.78 -14.95
N ARG A 90 -7.33 4.11 -13.86
CA ARG A 90 -8.58 3.34 -13.70
C ARG A 90 -8.95 2.35 -14.84
N LYS A 91 -7.98 1.96 -15.69
CA LYS A 91 -8.18 0.98 -16.76
C LYS A 91 -7.71 -0.40 -16.33
N LEU A 92 -8.54 -1.12 -15.58
CA LEU A 92 -8.30 -2.49 -15.14
C LEU A 92 -8.17 -3.43 -16.35
N ILE A 93 -7.15 -4.29 -16.33
CA ILE A 93 -6.93 -5.31 -17.37
C ILE A 93 -6.97 -6.74 -16.85
N GLY A 94 -7.13 -6.92 -15.54
CA GLY A 94 -7.35 -8.22 -14.90
C GLY A 94 -6.56 -8.38 -13.61
N ASP A 95 -6.66 -9.57 -13.04
CA ASP A 95 -5.96 -9.93 -11.81
C ASP A 95 -4.43 -9.96 -12.03
N TYR A 96 -3.68 -9.68 -10.97
CA TYR A 96 -2.26 -9.92 -10.87
C TYR A 96 -2.03 -11.11 -9.95
N VAL A 97 -1.36 -12.15 -10.45
CA VAL A 97 -0.95 -13.28 -9.62
C VAL A 97 0.54 -13.10 -9.28
N PRO A 98 0.89 -12.70 -8.04
CA PRO A 98 2.28 -12.65 -7.62
C PRO A 98 2.85 -14.07 -7.52
N GLU A 99 4.13 -14.23 -7.88
CA GLU A 99 4.84 -15.52 -7.82
C GLU A 99 4.90 -16.09 -6.39
N VAL A 100 4.92 -15.21 -5.38
CA VAL A 100 4.81 -15.60 -3.97
C VAL A 100 3.65 -14.81 -3.37
N ALA A 101 2.72 -15.51 -2.74
CA ALA A 101 1.61 -14.89 -2.04
C ALA A 101 2.10 -13.94 -0.92
N PRO A 102 1.48 -12.77 -0.74
CA PRO A 102 1.71 -11.92 0.42
C PRO A 102 1.55 -12.70 1.73
N LYS A 103 2.49 -12.50 2.66
CA LYS A 103 2.34 -12.96 4.05
C LYS A 103 1.86 -11.78 4.89
N ILE A 104 0.75 -11.96 5.60
CA ILE A 104 0.11 -10.90 6.38
C ILE A 104 0.08 -11.33 7.86
N ASP A 105 0.83 -10.61 8.69
CA ASP A 105 0.84 -10.76 10.14
C ASP A 105 0.00 -9.63 10.76
N PHE A 106 -1.02 -9.96 11.54
CA PHE A 106 -1.87 -8.98 12.22
C PHE A 106 -1.75 -9.09 13.74
N GLN A 107 -1.60 -7.94 14.38
CA GLN A 107 -1.53 -7.79 15.83
C GLN A 107 -2.48 -6.68 16.27
N ARG A 108 -3.31 -6.96 17.28
CA ARG A 108 -4.22 -5.99 17.89
C ARG A 108 -3.99 -5.94 19.39
N GLY A 109 -3.66 -4.74 19.88
CA GLY A 109 -3.75 -4.38 21.30
C GLY A 109 -4.99 -3.52 21.57
N PRO A 110 -5.17 -3.03 22.82
CA PRO A 110 -6.35 -2.27 23.21
C PRO A 110 -6.58 -0.97 22.43
N GLN A 111 -5.49 -0.27 22.07
CA GLN A 111 -5.54 1.05 21.44
C GLN A 111 -4.69 1.14 20.18
N MET A 112 -4.07 0.04 19.76
CA MET A 112 -3.21 0.04 18.59
C MET A 112 -3.32 -1.28 17.85
N MET A 113 -3.33 -1.20 16.53
CA MET A 113 -3.17 -2.36 15.68
C MET A 113 -2.00 -2.18 14.73
N THR A 114 -1.37 -3.30 14.41
CA THR A 114 -0.29 -3.38 13.42
C THR A 114 -0.62 -4.48 12.42
N VAL A 115 -0.44 -4.17 11.14
CA VAL A 115 -0.47 -5.15 10.06
C VAL A 115 0.89 -5.12 9.36
N THR A 116 1.57 -6.25 9.33
CA THR A 116 2.84 -6.42 8.63
C THR A 116 2.61 -7.28 7.41
N VAL A 117 2.90 -6.74 6.22
CA VAL A 117 2.85 -7.46 4.96
C VAL A 117 4.27 -7.72 4.47
N ARG A 118 4.55 -8.96 4.05
CA ARG A 118 5.82 -9.33 3.41
C ARG A 118 5.56 -9.81 1.99
N LEU A 119 6.33 -9.26 1.07
CA LEU A 119 6.26 -9.49 -0.36
C LEU A 119 7.68 -9.74 -0.90
N PRO A 120 7.85 -10.35 -2.09
CA PRO A 120 9.14 -10.34 -2.76
C PRO A 120 9.57 -8.93 -3.16
N ALA A 121 10.80 -8.53 -2.82
CA ALA A 121 11.31 -7.20 -3.15
C ALA A 121 11.53 -6.98 -4.66
N ARG A 122 11.60 -8.07 -5.45
CA ARG A 122 11.61 -8.02 -6.92
C ARG A 122 10.33 -7.44 -7.52
N LEU A 123 9.23 -7.34 -6.75
CA LEU A 123 8.02 -6.63 -7.21
C LEU A 123 8.28 -5.15 -7.51
N LEU A 124 9.35 -4.58 -6.96
CA LEU A 124 9.80 -3.21 -7.22
C LEU A 124 10.67 -3.10 -8.49
N ASP A 125 11.01 -4.21 -9.14
CA ASP A 125 11.82 -4.17 -10.36
C ASP A 125 11.02 -3.49 -11.48
N GLY A 126 11.61 -2.47 -12.09
CA GLY A 126 10.95 -1.62 -13.09
C GLY A 126 9.87 -0.69 -12.55
N VAL A 127 9.65 -0.65 -11.22
CA VAL A 127 8.72 0.29 -10.58
C VAL A 127 9.41 1.64 -10.43
N LYS A 128 8.75 2.68 -10.94
CA LYS A 128 9.23 4.07 -10.88
C LYS A 128 8.73 4.79 -9.63
N SER A 129 7.50 4.48 -9.21
CA SER A 129 6.92 5.07 -8.02
C SER A 129 5.86 4.19 -7.39
N ALA A 130 5.54 4.47 -6.13
CA ALA A 130 4.51 3.77 -5.38
C ALA A 130 3.61 4.72 -4.60
N SER A 131 2.44 4.22 -4.24
CA SER A 131 1.59 4.80 -3.21
C SER A 131 1.24 3.75 -2.17
N LEU A 132 1.02 4.21 -0.93
CA LEU A 132 0.55 3.40 0.18
C LEU A 132 -0.72 4.08 0.70
N CYS A 133 -1.80 3.33 0.71
CA CYS A 133 -3.12 3.80 1.07
C CYS A 133 -3.78 2.85 2.08
N ALA A 134 -4.88 3.29 2.67
CA ALA A 134 -5.75 2.44 3.46
C ALA A 134 -7.19 2.95 3.42
N VAL A 135 -8.14 2.03 3.28
CA VAL A 135 -9.52 2.23 3.70
C VAL A 135 -9.63 1.71 5.13
N VAL A 136 -10.16 2.52 6.05
CA VAL A 136 -10.41 2.10 7.42
C VAL A 136 -11.90 2.19 7.69
N GLU A 137 -12.49 1.05 8.07
CA GLU A 137 -13.85 1.01 8.58
C GLU A 137 -13.81 1.03 10.11
N GLU A 138 -14.53 1.96 10.71
CA GLU A 138 -14.83 2.00 12.13
C GLU A 138 -16.27 1.52 12.38
N GLU A 139 -16.54 1.07 13.62
CA GLU A 139 -17.87 0.61 14.03
C GLU A 139 -18.98 1.59 13.63
N GLY A 140 -20.15 1.06 13.25
CA GLY A 140 -21.23 1.85 12.67
C GLY A 140 -21.13 2.02 11.15
N GLY A 141 -20.11 1.44 10.51
CA GLY A 141 -19.94 1.47 9.06
C GLY A 141 -19.36 2.78 8.54
N HIS A 142 -18.62 3.50 9.39
CA HIS A 142 -17.96 4.75 9.04
C HIS A 142 -16.62 4.46 8.35
N HIS A 143 -16.36 5.12 7.23
CA HIS A 143 -15.12 4.94 6.48
C HIS A 143 -14.26 6.20 6.51
N SER A 144 -12.96 6.01 6.77
CA SER A 144 -11.94 7.03 6.54
C SER A 144 -10.90 6.52 5.55
N LEU A 145 -10.50 7.38 4.61
CA LEU A 145 -9.57 7.04 3.54
C LEU A 145 -8.22 7.71 3.79
N TRP A 146 -7.17 6.92 3.88
CA TRP A 146 -5.84 7.37 4.26
C TRP A 146 -4.85 7.18 3.12
N SER A 147 -4.00 8.18 2.90
CA SER A 147 -2.92 8.10 1.91
C SER A 147 -1.69 8.86 2.42
N LEU A 148 -0.55 8.68 1.76
CA LEU A 148 0.61 9.56 1.95
C LEU A 148 0.32 10.98 1.45
N THR A 149 -0.50 11.12 0.40
CA THR A 149 -0.89 12.43 -0.14
C THR A 149 -2.22 12.33 -0.88
N HIS A 150 -3.14 13.25 -0.60
CA HIS A 150 -4.38 13.43 -1.36
C HIS A 150 -4.19 14.59 -2.35
N ARG A 151 -4.60 14.40 -3.61
CA ARG A 151 -4.36 15.36 -4.70
C ARG A 151 -5.64 15.85 -5.40
N ARG A 152 -6.79 15.41 -4.92
CA ARG A 152 -8.12 15.70 -5.46
C ARG A 152 -9.05 16.13 -4.34
N GLU A 153 -10.15 16.77 -4.72
CA GLU A 153 -11.26 17.08 -3.81
C GLU A 153 -12.03 15.82 -3.40
N GLU A 154 -12.14 14.86 -4.31
CA GLU A 154 -12.73 13.54 -4.05
C GLU A 154 -11.64 12.50 -3.80
N PRO A 155 -11.84 11.54 -2.88
CA PRO A 155 -10.86 10.49 -2.64
C PRO A 155 -10.56 9.65 -3.89
N ASP A 156 -9.31 9.65 -4.33
CA ASP A 156 -8.86 8.82 -5.46
C ASP A 156 -7.44 8.29 -5.25
N PHE A 157 -7.34 7.02 -4.83
CA PHE A 157 -6.07 6.33 -4.69
C PHE A 157 -5.40 6.02 -6.04
N HIS A 158 -6.17 5.95 -7.13
CA HIS A 158 -5.65 5.65 -8.46
C HIS A 158 -5.08 6.87 -9.18
N ASP A 159 -5.25 8.09 -8.64
CA ASP A 159 -4.68 9.29 -9.25
C ASP A 159 -3.15 9.13 -9.38
N PRO A 160 -2.57 9.20 -10.60
CA PRO A 160 -1.12 9.10 -10.80
C PRO A 160 -0.30 10.09 -9.95
N MET A 161 -0.89 11.23 -9.55
CA MET A 161 -0.25 12.22 -8.69
C MET A 161 -0.14 11.78 -7.21
N SER A 162 -0.88 10.75 -6.80
CA SER A 162 -0.85 10.15 -5.46
C SER A 162 0.32 9.17 -5.27
N PHE A 163 1.07 8.83 -6.33
CA PHE A 163 2.24 7.92 -6.30
C PHE A 163 3.50 8.67 -5.82
N ALA A 164 3.47 9.07 -4.55
CA ALA A 164 4.44 9.99 -3.96
C ALA A 164 5.81 9.36 -3.65
N ILE A 165 5.89 8.04 -3.45
CA ILE A 165 7.16 7.37 -3.21
C ILE A 165 7.86 7.20 -4.55
N ARG A 166 9.03 7.81 -4.73
CA ARG A 166 9.83 7.68 -5.96
C ARG A 166 10.98 6.72 -5.72
N PHE A 167 11.16 5.76 -6.64
CA PHE A 167 12.35 4.94 -6.69
C PHE A 167 13.31 5.57 -7.70
N GLY A 168 14.55 5.82 -7.27
CA GLY A 168 15.58 6.31 -8.17
C GLY A 168 15.98 5.21 -9.15
N GLN A 169 16.28 5.59 -10.40
CA GLN A 169 17.33 4.86 -11.09
C GLN A 169 18.62 5.22 -10.36
N SER A 170 19.34 4.23 -9.86
CA SER A 170 20.75 4.45 -9.58
C SER A 170 21.37 4.92 -10.90
N GLU A 171 21.79 6.20 -10.98
CA GLU A 171 22.76 6.56 -12.02
C GLU A 171 23.94 5.60 -11.86
N PRO A 172 24.45 4.98 -12.94
CA PRO A 172 25.72 4.27 -12.85
C PRO A 172 26.74 5.27 -12.32
N ALA A 173 27.42 4.91 -11.24
CA ALA A 173 28.45 5.76 -10.65
C ALA A 173 29.38 6.23 -11.76
N LYS A 174 29.49 7.56 -11.96
CA LYS A 174 30.49 8.11 -12.88
C LYS A 174 31.84 7.50 -12.49
N PRO A 175 32.59 6.88 -13.43
CA PRO A 175 33.92 6.40 -13.12
C PRO A 175 34.68 7.58 -12.51
N ARG A 176 35.25 7.38 -11.32
CA ARG A 176 36.21 8.35 -10.76
C ARG A 176 37.26 8.57 -11.84
N GLN A 177 37.29 9.77 -12.43
CA GLN A 177 38.44 10.19 -13.21
C GLN A 177 39.63 10.13 -12.25
N ALA A 178 40.49 9.12 -12.45
CA ALA A 178 41.79 9.12 -11.84
C ALA A 178 42.46 10.42 -12.27
N LEU A 179 42.86 11.24 -11.29
CA LEU A 179 43.77 12.35 -11.52
C LEU A 179 45.02 11.78 -12.21
N GLN A 180 45.12 11.97 -13.52
CA GLN A 180 46.38 11.81 -14.23
C GLN A 180 47.22 13.05 -13.90
N HIS A 181 47.95 12.97 -12.79
CA HIS A 181 49.17 13.74 -12.62
C HIS A 181 50.33 12.77 -12.79
N ALA A 182 50.90 12.78 -14.00
CA ALA A 182 52.29 12.45 -14.30
C ALA A 182 52.69 13.30 -15.51
#